data_AF-A0A971HZX6-F1
#
_entry.id   AF-A0A971HZX6-F1
#
_cell.length_a   1.000
_cell.length_b   1.000
_cell.length_c   1.000
_cell.angle_alpha   90.00
_cell.angle_beta   90.00
_cell.angle_gamma   90.00
#
_symmetry.space_group_name_H-M   'P 1'
#
loop_
_entity.id
_entity.type
_entity.pdbx_description
1 polymer ?
#
loop_
_entity_poly.entity_id
_entity_poly.type
_entity_poly.pdbx_seq_one_letter_code
_entity_poly.pdbx_strand_id
1 'polypeptide(L)'
;MTKPFHFKLEKILVFRKQLEDQAKLALAQAKQQEEAQNRVLCRLEEALEACLTSMATDKHMTQADLWLWTSYKKRLEADKSQGTIILKNIQNQVAALRQELVTRSTQRKLLEKLRAKQAEKHAHVQQNKEQKEFDETATLRYGRSPY
;
A
#
# COMPACT_ATOMS: atom_id res chain seq x y z
N MET A 1 -16.45 -30.64 26.54
CA MET A 1 -16.49 -29.59 25.51
C MET A 1 -15.09 -29.00 25.38
N THR A 2 -14.50 -29.07 24.19
CA THR A 2 -13.16 -28.55 23.92
C THR A 2 -13.13 -27.02 24.08
N LYS A 3 -12.10 -26.50 24.75
CA LYS A 3 -11.93 -25.05 24.90
C LYS A 3 -11.55 -24.45 23.54
N PRO A 4 -12.22 -23.39 23.05
CA PRO A 4 -11.87 -22.76 21.79
C PRO A 4 -10.48 -22.12 21.85
N PHE A 5 -9.75 -22.15 20.73
CA PHE A 5 -8.43 -21.54 20.64
C PHE A 5 -8.53 -20.01 20.71
N HIS A 6 -7.88 -19.40 21.71
CA HIS A 6 -7.78 -17.96 21.85
C HIS A 6 -6.35 -17.48 21.57
N PHE A 7 -6.21 -16.60 20.58
CA PHE A 7 -4.93 -16.02 20.22
C PHE A 7 -4.66 -14.74 21.01
N LYS A 8 -3.70 -14.80 21.95
CA LYS A 8 -3.39 -13.68 22.85
C LYS A 8 -3.04 -12.36 22.13
N LEU A 9 -2.53 -12.41 20.90
CA LEU A 9 -2.14 -11.23 20.12
C LEU A 9 -3.16 -10.84 19.05
N GLU A 10 -4.41 -11.27 19.18
CA GLU A 10 -5.46 -11.00 18.19
C GLU A 10 -5.73 -9.49 18.01
N LYS A 11 -5.75 -8.72 19.11
CA LYS A 11 -5.87 -7.25 19.04
C LYS A 11 -4.73 -6.61 18.24
N ILE A 12 -3.51 -7.11 18.41
CA ILE A 12 -2.33 -6.61 17.68
C ILE A 12 -2.44 -6.98 16.20
N LEU A 13 -2.93 -8.18 15.88
CA LEU A 13 -3.14 -8.58 14.49
C LEU A 13 -4.17 -7.68 13.79
N VAL A 14 -5.29 -7.35 14.47
CA VAL A 14 -6.29 -6.41 13.95
C VAL A 14 -5.68 -5.03 13.72
N PHE A 15 -4.93 -4.52 14.70
CA PHE A 15 -4.23 -3.23 14.56
C PHE A 15 -3.26 -3.23 13.37
N ARG A 16 -2.48 -4.31 13.17
CA ARG A 16 -1.57 -4.42 12.01
C ARG A 16 -2.29 -4.50 10.68
N LYS A 17 -3.50 -5.09 10.62
CA LYS A 17 -4.35 -5.05 9.42
C LYS A 17 -4.77 -3.61 9.11
N GLN A 18 -5.22 -2.87 10.12
CA GLN A 18 -5.58 -1.46 9.96
C GLN A 18 -4.41 -0.61 9.45
N LEU A 19 -3.19 -0.82 9.98
CA LEU A 19 -1.99 -0.13 9.50
C LEU A 19 -1.65 -0.46 8.05
N GLU A 20 -1.83 -1.72 7.62
CA GLU A 20 -1.65 -2.10 6.22
C GLU A 20 -2.68 -1.41 5.32
N ASP A 21 -3.94 -1.37 5.74
CA ASP A 21 -5.00 -0.75 4.96
C ASP A 21 -4.83 0.78 4.86
N GLN A 22 -4.38 1.42 5.94
CA GLN A 22 -3.96 2.83 5.92
C GLN A 22 -2.80 3.07 4.95
N ALA A 23 -1.77 2.21 4.95
CA ALA A 23 -0.65 2.31 4.02
C ALA A 23 -1.08 2.13 2.54
N LYS A 24 -2.04 1.25 2.27
CA LYS A 24 -2.63 1.09 0.92
C LYS A 24 -3.36 2.36 0.47
N LEU A 25 -4.18 2.93 1.35
CA LEU A 25 -4.90 4.18 1.06
C LEU A 25 -3.95 5.33 0.79
N ALA A 26 -2.93 5.51 1.64
CA ALA A 26 -1.91 6.54 1.45
C ALA A 26 -1.17 6.38 0.11
N LEU A 27 -0.78 5.14 -0.25
CA LEU A 27 -0.15 4.87 -1.54
C LEU A 27 -1.08 5.17 -2.71
N ALA A 28 -2.36 4.84 -2.62
CA ALA A 28 -3.34 5.12 -3.66
C ALA A 28 -3.51 6.64 -3.87
N GLN A 29 -3.62 7.42 -2.79
CA GLN A 29 -3.70 8.88 -2.85
C GLN A 29 -2.45 9.49 -3.48
N ALA A 30 -1.25 9.05 -3.08
CA ALA A 30 0.00 9.55 -3.64
C ALA A 30 0.14 9.24 -5.14
N LYS A 31 -0.31 8.06 -5.59
CA LYS A 31 -0.38 7.73 -7.03
C LYS A 31 -1.35 8.63 -7.79
N GLN A 32 -2.52 8.92 -7.22
CA GLN A 32 -3.47 9.85 -7.84
C GLN A 32 -2.88 11.26 -7.97
N GLN A 33 -2.12 11.72 -6.97
CA GLN A 33 -1.41 12.99 -7.04
C GLN A 33 -0.32 12.97 -8.11
N GLU A 34 0.43 11.86 -8.24
CA GLU A 34 1.43 11.67 -9.29
C GLU A 34 0.79 11.77 -10.69
N GLU A 35 -0.32 11.07 -10.90
CA GLU A 35 -1.08 11.13 -12.16
C GLU A 35 -1.62 12.53 -12.45
N ALA A 36 -2.16 13.22 -11.43
CA ALA A 36 -2.66 14.58 -11.58
C ALA A 36 -1.52 15.54 -11.98
N GLN A 37 -0.35 15.42 -11.34
CA GLN A 37 0.81 16.24 -11.66
C GLN A 37 1.35 15.97 -13.06
N ASN A 38 1.36 14.71 -13.50
CA ASN A 38 1.72 14.37 -14.88
C ASN A 38 0.78 15.01 -15.89
N ARG A 39 -0.54 15.03 -15.63
CA ARG A 39 -1.51 15.73 -16.50
C ARG A 39 -1.24 17.23 -16.58
N VAL A 40 -0.85 17.85 -15.47
CA VAL A 40 -0.47 19.27 -15.46
C VAL A 40 0.75 19.51 -16.35
N LEU A 41 1.77 18.66 -16.24
CA LEU A 41 2.97 18.76 -17.08
C LEU A 41 2.65 18.55 -18.57
N CYS A 42 1.83 17.57 -18.93
CA CYS A 42 1.40 17.38 -20.32
C CYS A 42 0.68 18.63 -20.87
N ARG A 43 -0.21 19.25 -20.08
CA ARG A 43 -0.87 20.50 -20.50
C ARG A 43 0.10 21.66 -20.70
N LEU A 44 1.12 21.76 -19.85
CA LEU A 44 2.17 22.77 -19.99
C LEU A 44 3.03 22.53 -21.24
N GLU A 45 3.29 21.26 -21.58
CA GLU A 45 3.97 20.87 -22.82
C GLU A 45 3.14 21.22 -24.06
N GLU A 46 1.86 20.85 -24.07
CA GLU A 46 0.92 21.22 -25.13
C GLU A 46 0.83 22.74 -25.30
N ALA A 47 0.77 23.50 -24.19
CA ALA A 47 0.74 24.96 -24.23
C ALA A 47 2.05 25.57 -24.78
N LEU A 48 3.20 24.97 -24.47
CA LEU A 48 4.49 25.37 -25.03
C LEU A 48 4.55 25.10 -26.53
N GLU A 49 4.09 23.94 -26.98
CA GLU A 49 4.03 23.60 -28.40
C GLU A 49 3.08 24.51 -29.17
N ALA A 50 1.90 24.80 -28.61
CA ALA A 50 0.95 25.77 -29.16
C ALA A 50 1.55 27.19 -29.24
N CYS A 51 2.31 27.60 -28.22
CA CYS A 51 3.04 28.87 -28.22
C CYS A 51 4.11 28.92 -29.31
N LEU A 52 4.88 27.84 -29.51
CA LEU A 52 5.94 27.80 -30.52
C LEU A 52 5.38 27.76 -31.95
N THR A 53 4.31 26.99 -32.16
CA THR A 53 3.63 26.91 -33.46
C THR A 53 3.01 28.23 -33.85
N SER A 54 2.27 28.89 -32.96
CA SER A 54 1.70 30.23 -33.20
C SER A 54 2.79 31.26 -33.52
N MET A 55 3.91 31.25 -32.79
CA MET A 55 5.07 32.10 -33.10
C MET A 55 5.66 31.84 -34.50
N ALA A 56 5.65 30.59 -34.98
CA ALA A 56 6.21 30.23 -36.28
C ALA A 56 5.27 30.52 -37.46
N THR A 57 3.95 30.46 -37.25
CA THR A 57 2.95 30.69 -38.30
C THR A 57 2.68 32.16 -38.57
N ASP A 58 2.83 33.04 -37.58
CA ASP A 58 2.44 34.44 -37.72
C ASP A 58 3.56 35.28 -38.35
N LYS A 59 3.39 35.64 -39.63
CA LYS A 59 4.38 36.37 -40.44
C LYS A 59 4.33 37.89 -40.23
N HIS A 60 3.32 38.40 -39.53
CA HIS A 60 3.11 39.84 -39.30
C HIS A 60 3.23 40.23 -37.81
N MET A 61 4.02 39.47 -37.06
CA MET A 61 4.24 39.68 -35.63
C MET A 61 4.91 41.04 -35.37
N THR A 62 4.29 41.89 -34.55
CA THR A 62 4.89 43.16 -34.11
C THR A 62 5.99 42.91 -33.08
N GLN A 63 6.90 43.87 -32.88
CA GLN A 63 7.94 43.76 -31.84
C GLN A 63 7.35 43.59 -30.42
N ALA A 64 6.21 44.23 -30.14
CA ALA A 64 5.49 44.06 -28.88
C ALA A 64 4.94 42.64 -28.70
N ASP A 65 4.40 42.03 -29.76
CA ASP A 65 3.87 40.67 -29.75
C ASP A 65 5.00 39.65 -29.52
N LEU A 66 6.16 39.83 -30.17
CA LEU A 66 7.34 39.00 -29.92
C LEU A 66 7.79 39.06 -28.45
N TRP A 67 7.77 40.24 -27.85
CA TRP A 67 8.11 40.40 -26.44
C TRP A 67 7.11 39.70 -25.51
N LEU A 68 5.81 39.80 -25.83
CA LEU A 68 4.76 39.11 -25.07
C LEU A 68 4.92 37.58 -25.17
N TRP A 69 5.13 37.04 -26.37
CA TRP A 69 5.30 35.61 -26.60
C TRP A 69 6.56 35.05 -25.94
N THR A 70 7.68 35.76 -26.02
CA THR A 70 8.92 35.33 -25.35
C THR A 70 8.78 35.35 -23.82
N SER A 71 8.07 36.33 -23.27
CA SER A 71 7.78 36.40 -21.83
C SER A 71 6.84 35.27 -21.39
N TYR A 72 5.81 34.98 -22.18
CA TYR A 72 4.88 33.88 -21.93
C TYR A 72 5.59 32.52 -21.98
N LYS A 73 6.41 32.27 -23.01
CA LYS A 73 7.23 31.07 -23.13
C LYS A 73 8.13 30.88 -21.91
N LYS A 74 8.87 31.92 -21.49
CA LYS A 74 9.73 31.85 -20.29
C LYS A 74 8.95 31.46 -19.04
N ARG A 75 7.74 31.99 -18.88
CA ARG A 75 6.86 31.63 -17.77
C ARG A 75 6.43 30.17 -17.82
N LEU A 76 6.01 29.68 -18.99
CA LEU A 76 5.66 28.27 -19.17
C LEU A 76 6.84 27.33 -18.91
N GLU A 77 8.05 27.70 -19.32
CA GLU A 77 9.27 26.95 -19.01
C GLU A 77 9.57 26.92 -17.51
N ALA A 78 9.39 28.06 -16.82
CA ALA A 78 9.52 28.13 -15.37
C ALA A 78 8.48 27.25 -14.67
N ASP A 79 7.21 27.33 -15.08
CA ASP A 79 6.11 26.52 -14.53
C ASP A 79 6.35 25.03 -14.76
N LYS A 80 6.86 24.64 -15.94
CA LYS A 80 7.27 23.26 -16.24
C LYS A 80 8.42 22.81 -15.33
N SER A 81 9.44 23.65 -15.15
CA SER A 81 10.58 23.34 -14.27
C SER A 81 10.12 23.12 -12.81
N GLN A 82 9.23 23.97 -12.31
CA GLN A 82 8.66 23.82 -10.97
C GLN A 82 7.78 22.57 -10.89
N GLY A 83 6.97 22.32 -11.91
CA GLY A 83 6.12 21.14 -12.00
C GLY A 83 6.90 19.82 -11.99
N THR A 84 8.07 19.78 -12.62
CA THR A 84 8.94 18.58 -12.63
C THR A 84 9.59 18.34 -11.26
N ILE A 85 9.98 19.40 -10.54
CA ILE A 85 10.46 19.30 -9.15
C ILE A 85 9.36 18.72 -8.25
N ILE A 86 8.13 19.23 -8.37
CA ILE A 86 6.98 18.72 -7.62
C ILE A 86 6.73 17.24 -7.96
N LEU A 87 6.73 16.87 -9.24
CA LEU A 87 6.56 15.48 -9.66
C LEU A 87 7.61 14.57 -9.03
N LYS A 88 8.89 14.98 -9.05
CA LYS A 88 9.98 14.21 -8.44
C LYS A 88 9.77 14.01 -6.95
N ASN A 89 9.28 15.02 -6.24
CA ASN A 89 8.98 14.91 -4.82
C ASN A 89 7.83 13.92 -4.56
N ILE A 90 6.77 13.97 -5.37
CA ILE A 90 5.65 13.02 -5.29
C ILE A 90 6.14 11.60 -5.58
N GLN A 91 6.99 11.42 -6.59
CA GLN A 91 7.58 10.11 -6.93
C GLN A 91 8.42 9.53 -5.78
N ASN A 92 9.23 10.36 -5.14
CA ASN A 92 9.98 9.96 -3.95
C ASN A 92 9.05 9.54 -2.80
N GLN A 93 7.95 10.28 -2.60
CA GLN A 93 6.94 9.94 -1.60
C GLN A 93 6.22 8.62 -1.93
N VAL A 94 5.86 8.40 -3.19
CA VAL A 94 5.28 7.13 -3.66
C VAL A 94 6.25 5.98 -3.41
N ALA A 95 7.53 6.14 -3.68
CA ALA A 95 8.55 5.12 -3.42
C ALA A 95 8.65 4.79 -1.91
N ALA A 96 8.67 5.80 -1.05
CA ALA A 96 8.66 5.62 0.40
C ALA A 96 7.41 4.88 0.88
N LEU A 97 6.22 5.27 0.39
CA LEU A 97 4.95 4.62 0.74
C LEU A 97 4.88 3.17 0.25
N ARG A 98 5.49 2.84 -0.89
CA ARG A 98 5.61 1.44 -1.34
C ARG A 98 6.44 0.62 -0.36
N GLN A 99 7.58 1.14 0.08
CA GLN A 99 8.43 0.45 1.07
C GLN A 99 7.71 0.29 2.42
N GLU A 100 6.98 1.31 2.85
CA GLU A 100 6.17 1.21 4.07
C GLU A 100 5.10 0.12 3.93
N LEU A 101 4.33 0.09 2.84
CA LEU A 101 3.30 -0.93 2.62
C LEU A 101 3.89 -2.35 2.65
N VAL A 102 5.06 -2.56 2.05
CA VAL A 102 5.77 -3.85 2.11
C VAL A 102 6.08 -4.20 3.56
N THR A 103 6.61 -3.25 4.33
CA THR A 103 6.95 -3.43 5.75
C THR A 103 5.72 -3.76 6.61
N ARG A 104 4.60 -3.05 6.41
CA ARG A 104 3.34 -3.34 7.12
C ARG A 104 2.79 -4.72 6.76
N SER A 105 2.86 -5.08 5.48
CA SER A 105 2.41 -6.38 4.98
C SER A 105 3.22 -7.54 5.55
N THR A 106 4.56 -7.41 5.63
CA THR A 106 5.42 -8.45 6.21
C THR A 106 5.16 -8.59 7.71
N GLN A 107 5.01 -7.48 8.44
CA GLN A 107 4.68 -7.46 9.85
C GLN A 107 3.33 -8.13 10.17
N ARG A 108 2.30 -7.91 9.35
CA ARG A 108 1.02 -8.63 9.50
C ARG A 108 1.20 -10.12 9.22
N LYS A 109 1.80 -10.48 8.08
CA LYS A 109 2.00 -11.88 7.67
C LYS A 109 2.77 -12.68 8.73
N LEU A 110 3.74 -12.07 9.39
CA LEU A 110 4.48 -12.71 10.50
C LEU A 110 3.55 -13.10 11.65
N LEU A 111 2.65 -12.21 12.07
CA LEU A 111 1.69 -12.51 13.14
C LEU A 111 0.64 -13.55 12.71
N GLU A 112 0.21 -13.53 11.45
CA GLU A 112 -0.71 -14.55 10.93
C GLU A 112 -0.08 -15.94 10.95
N LYS A 113 1.18 -16.06 10.51
CA LYS A 113 1.94 -17.31 10.60
C LYS A 113 2.08 -17.78 12.05
N LEU A 114 2.35 -16.87 12.98
CA LEU A 114 2.46 -17.18 14.40
C LEU A 114 1.12 -17.67 14.97
N ARG A 115 0.00 -17.01 14.63
CA ARG A 115 -1.35 -17.45 14.99
C ARG A 115 -1.64 -18.85 14.47
N ALA A 116 -1.37 -19.11 13.19
CA ALA A 116 -1.60 -20.42 12.57
C ALA A 116 -0.82 -21.53 13.27
N LYS A 117 0.47 -21.31 13.55
CA LYS A 117 1.32 -22.27 14.28
C LYS A 117 0.83 -22.53 15.71
N GLN A 118 0.32 -21.51 16.39
CA GLN A 118 -0.25 -21.70 17.73
C GLN A 118 -1.57 -22.45 17.70
N ALA A 119 -2.41 -22.20 16.70
CA ALA A 119 -3.67 -22.90 16.50
C ALA A 119 -3.42 -24.40 16.24
N GLU A 120 -2.46 -24.72 15.37
CA GLU A 120 -2.05 -26.10 15.07
C GLU A 120 -1.54 -26.83 16.32
N LYS A 121 -0.66 -26.19 17.10
CA LYS A 121 -0.18 -26.74 18.37
C LYS A 121 -1.33 -26.97 19.36
N HIS A 122 -2.26 -26.04 19.45
CA HIS A 122 -3.42 -26.20 20.34
C HIS A 122 -4.28 -27.38 19.91
N ALA A 123 -4.56 -27.52 18.61
CA ALA A 123 -5.33 -28.65 18.08
C ALA A 123 -4.65 -29.99 18.39
N HIS A 124 -3.34 -30.10 18.16
CA HIS A 124 -2.58 -31.31 18.46
C HIS A 124 -2.59 -31.66 19.97
N VAL A 125 -2.52 -30.65 20.85
CA VAL A 125 -2.60 -30.88 22.30
C VAL A 125 -4.00 -31.34 22.71
N GLN A 126 -5.06 -30.80 22.13
CA GLN A 126 -6.42 -31.25 22.41
C GLN A 126 -6.64 -32.68 21.93
N GLN A 127 -6.22 -33.00 20.70
CA GLN A 127 -6.31 -34.36 20.16
C GLN A 127 -5.58 -35.38 21.04
N ASN A 128 -4.36 -35.07 21.48
CA ASN A 128 -3.61 -35.95 22.38
C ASN A 128 -4.29 -36.14 23.75
N LYS A 129 -4.99 -35.12 24.26
CA LYS A 129 -5.73 -35.22 25.53
C LYS A 129 -6.97 -36.09 25.37
N GLU A 130 -7.75 -35.85 24.32
CA GLU A 130 -8.91 -36.66 23.99
C GLU A 130 -8.52 -38.13 23.83
N GLN A 131 -7.43 -38.41 23.10
CA GLN A 131 -6.94 -39.78 22.93
C GLN A 131 -6.56 -40.44 24.26
N LYS A 132 -5.86 -39.73 25.16
CA LYS A 132 -5.54 -40.23 26.50
C LYS A 132 -6.79 -40.50 27.34
N GLU A 133 -7.77 -39.60 27.31
CA GLU A 133 -9.05 -39.77 28.01
C GLU A 133 -9.81 -41.01 27.47
N PHE A 134 -9.79 -41.24 26.15
CA PHE A 134 -10.35 -42.46 25.55
C PHE A 134 -9.61 -43.73 25.97
N ASP A 135 -8.28 -43.72 25.98
CA ASP A 135 -7.47 -44.87 26.41
C ASP A 135 -7.71 -45.20 27.89
N GLU A 136 -7.75 -44.19 28.77
CA GLU A 136 -8.03 -44.35 30.19
C GLU A 136 -9.44 -44.91 30.44
N THR A 137 -10.46 -44.39 29.75
CA THR A 137 -11.84 -44.90 29.88
C THR A 137 -11.99 -46.31 29.33
N ALA A 138 -11.30 -46.67 28.24
CA ALA A 138 -11.28 -48.03 27.70
C ALA A 138 -10.62 -49.00 28.69
N THR A 139 -9.51 -48.61 29.31
CA THR A 139 -8.80 -49.42 30.31
C THR A 139 -9.65 -49.62 31.57
N LEU A 140 -10.34 -48.57 32.05
CA LEU A 140 -11.27 -48.65 33.18
C LEU A 140 -12.48 -49.54 32.91
N ARG A 141 -12.99 -49.56 31.66
CA ARG A 141 -14.10 -50.45 31.25
C ARG A 141 -13.66 -51.90 31.15
N TYR A 142 -12.52 -52.18 30.52
CA TYR A 142 -12.02 -53.55 30.36
C TYR A 142 -11.49 -54.13 31.68
N GLY A 143 -10.86 -53.33 32.53
CA GLY A 143 -10.38 -53.76 33.86
C GLY A 143 -11.49 -54.02 34.89
N ARG A 144 -12.74 -53.62 34.60
CA ARG A 144 -13.92 -53.88 35.45
C ARG A 144 -14.73 -55.10 35.03
N SER A 145 -14.34 -55.84 33.99
CA SER A 145 -14.99 -57.12 33.66
C SER A 145 -14.50 -58.20 34.63
N PRO A 146 -15.30 -58.65 35.61
CA PRO A 146 -14.96 -59.82 36.40
C PRO A 146 -15.23 -61.06 35.53
N TYR A 147 -14.39 -62.08 35.67
CA TYR A 147 -14.78 -63.44 35.32
C TYR A 147 -15.90 -63.92 36.25
#